data_AF-A0AAV5L1I1-F1
#
_entry.id   AF-A0AAV5L1I1-F1
#
_cell.length_a   1.000
_cell.length_b   1.000
_cell.length_c   1.000
_cell.angle_alpha   90.00
_cell.angle_beta   90.00
_cell.angle_gamma   90.00
#
_symmetry.space_group_name_H-M   'P 1'
#
loop_
_entity.id
_entity.type
_entity.pdbx_description
1 polymer ?
#
loop_
_entity_poly.entity_id
_entity_poly.type
_entity_poly.pdbx_seq_one_letter_code
_entity_poly.pdbx_strand_id
1 'polypeptide(L)'
;MEKVVEESYEITLKPCHGWISSAAFRITLKLLPDNKNFIALLKDKDESYDTLKEDMESLVSLLAPILEEIHSILRFYKLERFKPI
;
A
#
# COMPACT_ATOMS: atom_id res chain seq x y z
N MET A 1 -10.60 0.79 -7.68
CA MET A 1 -10.04 0.86 -6.33
C MET A 1 -9.90 -0.52 -5.69
N GLU A 2 -10.99 -1.23 -5.39
CA GLU A 2 -10.97 -2.49 -4.62
C GLU A 2 -9.95 -3.52 -5.12
N LYS A 3 -10.00 -3.89 -6.42
CA LYS A 3 -9.09 -4.89 -6.99
C LYS A 3 -7.60 -4.56 -6.78
N VAL A 4 -7.21 -3.29 -6.97
CA VAL A 4 -5.80 -2.86 -6.83
C VAL A 4 -5.35 -2.93 -5.36
N VAL A 5 -6.23 -2.55 -4.43
CA VAL A 5 -5.97 -2.65 -3.00
C VAL A 5 -5.90 -4.10 -2.54
N GLU A 6 -6.76 -4.97 -3.07
CA GLU A 6 -6.75 -6.41 -2.79
C GLU A 6 -5.46 -7.08 -3.31
N GLU A 7 -5.08 -6.83 -4.57
CA GLU A 7 -3.84 -7.36 -5.15
C GLU A 7 -2.61 -6.90 -4.36
N SER A 8 -2.57 -5.64 -3.93
CA SER A 8 -1.48 -5.12 -3.11
C SER A 8 -1.44 -5.77 -1.72
N TYR A 9 -2.59 -6.01 -1.10
CA TYR A 9 -2.70 -6.64 0.20
C TYR A 9 -2.20 -8.09 0.20
N GLU A 10 -2.58 -8.86 -0.83
CA GLU A 10 -2.24 -10.29 -0.95
C GLU A 10 -0.72 -10.53 -1.00
N ILE A 11 0.05 -9.65 -1.64
CA ILE A 11 1.51 -9.79 -1.74
C ILE A 11 2.29 -9.15 -0.59
N THR A 12 1.66 -8.30 0.23
CA THR A 12 2.34 -7.54 1.29
C THR A 12 1.92 -7.98 2.69
N LEU A 13 0.71 -7.62 3.13
CA LEU A 13 0.27 -7.77 4.52
C LEU A 13 -0.38 -9.14 4.77
N LYS A 14 -1.00 -9.75 3.77
CA LYS A 14 -1.70 -11.04 3.91
C LYS A 14 -0.83 -12.12 4.56
N PRO A 15 0.45 -12.33 4.16
CA PRO A 15 1.29 -13.37 4.78
C PRO A 15 1.58 -13.12 6.27
N CYS A 16 1.45 -11.87 6.72
CA CYS A 16 1.72 -11.43 8.09
C CYS A 16 0.44 -11.29 8.93
N HIS A 17 -0.74 -11.43 8.33
CA HIS A 17 -2.02 -11.24 9.01
C HIS A 17 -2.67 -12.57 9.37
N GLY A 18 -3.06 -12.74 10.64
CA GLY A 18 -3.94 -13.81 11.06
C GLY A 18 -5.35 -13.73 10.45
N TRP A 19 -6.21 -14.70 10.79
CA TRP A 19 -7.57 -14.77 10.26
C TRP A 19 -8.44 -13.57 10.66
N ILE A 20 -8.20 -12.99 11.85
CA ILE A 20 -8.92 -11.81 12.35
C ILE A 20 -8.60 -10.59 11.49
N SER A 21 -7.31 -10.27 11.34
CA SER A 21 -6.83 -9.14 10.54
C SER A 21 -7.24 -9.29 9.07
N SER A 22 -7.18 -10.51 8.53
CA SER A 22 -7.69 -10.81 7.17
C SER A 22 -9.20 -10.63 7.03
N ALA A 23 -10.00 -10.97 8.04
CA ALA A 23 -11.44 -10.75 8.01
C ALA A 23 -11.79 -9.26 8.08
N ALA A 24 -11.08 -8.50 8.93
CA ALA A 24 -11.24 -7.06 9.03
C ALA A 24 -10.92 -6.36 7.70
N PHE A 25 -9.83 -6.74 7.03
CA PHE A 25 -9.46 -6.20 5.71
C PHE A 25 -10.59 -6.35 4.68
N ARG A 26 -11.24 -7.53 4.62
CA ARG A 26 -12.35 -7.79 3.68
C ARG A 26 -13.57 -6.89 3.94
N ILE A 27 -13.79 -6.48 5.19
CA ILE A 27 -14.85 -5.52 5.53
C ILE A 27 -14.43 -4.13 5.05
N THR A 28 -13.19 -3.71 5.33
CA THR A 28 -12.64 -2.42 4.92
C THR A 28 -12.61 -2.25 3.40
N LEU A 29 -12.38 -3.32 2.63
CA LEU A 29 -12.37 -3.26 1.17
C LEU A 29 -13.66 -2.68 0.59
N LYS A 30 -14.81 -3.01 1.20
CA LYS A 30 -16.14 -2.52 0.79
C LYS A 30 -16.41 -1.06 1.17
N LEU A 31 -15.57 -0.47 2.02
CA LEU A 31 -15.69 0.90 2.50
C LEU A 31 -14.75 1.85 1.75
N LEU A 32 -14.00 1.36 0.76
CA LEU A 32 -13.08 2.18 0.01
C LEU A 32 -13.83 3.21 -0.85
N PRO A 33 -13.30 4.44 -0.96
CA PRO A 33 -13.81 5.39 -1.93
C PRO A 33 -13.56 4.87 -3.36
N ASP A 34 -14.41 5.30 -4.30
CA ASP A 34 -14.10 5.15 -5.72
C ASP A 34 -12.85 5.97 -6.11
N ASN A 35 -12.31 5.71 -7.31
CA ASN A 35 -11.09 6.38 -7.78
C ASN A 35 -11.21 7.91 -7.79
N LYS A 36 -12.38 8.46 -8.13
CA LYS A 36 -12.59 9.92 -8.23
C LYS A 36 -12.55 10.54 -6.84
N ASN A 37 -13.25 9.94 -5.88
CA ASN A 37 -13.28 10.39 -4.50
C ASN A 37 -11.91 10.21 -3.82
N PHE A 38 -11.20 9.14 -4.12
CA PHE A 38 -9.83 8.95 -3.63
C PHE A 38 -8.87 10.03 -4.14
N ILE A 39 -8.87 10.31 -5.44
CA ILE A 39 -8.04 11.38 -6.03
C ILE A 39 -8.41 12.73 -5.42
N ALA A 40 -9.71 13.01 -5.24
CA ALA A 40 -10.17 14.26 -4.63
C ALA A 40 -9.76 14.42 -3.16
N LEU A 41 -9.53 13.31 -2.43
CA LEU A 41 -8.99 13.35 -1.07
C LEU A 41 -7.49 13.62 -1.03
N LEU A 42 -6.75 13.22 -2.06
CA LEU A 42 -5.30 13.40 -2.14
C LEU A 42 -4.90 14.75 -2.74
N LYS A 43 -5.66 15.24 -3.72
CA LYS A 43 -5.36 16.45 -4.47
C LYS A 43 -5.61 17.70 -3.62
N ASP A 44 -4.66 18.65 -3.61
CA ASP A 44 -4.96 19.98 -3.07
C ASP A 44 -5.95 20.72 -3.99
N LYS A 45 -6.65 21.73 -3.47
CA LYS A 45 -7.74 22.44 -4.16
C LYS A 45 -7.32 23.00 -5.51
N ASP A 46 -6.09 23.47 -5.62
CA ASP A 46 -5.54 24.15 -6.80
C ASP A 46 -4.55 23.28 -7.61
N GLU A 47 -4.27 22.05 -7.16
CA GLU A 47 -3.31 21.17 -7.80
C GLU A 47 -3.92 20.49 -9.05
N SER A 48 -3.12 20.19 -10.08
CA SER A 48 -3.60 19.46 -11.25
C SER A 48 -3.50 17.93 -11.05
N TYR A 49 -4.27 17.14 -11.80
CA TYR A 49 -4.10 15.68 -11.75
C TYR A 49 -2.70 15.24 -12.17
N ASP A 50 -2.10 15.94 -13.13
CA ASP A 50 -0.76 15.63 -13.64
C ASP A 50 0.31 15.91 -12.57
N THR A 51 0.17 17.01 -11.83
CA THR A 51 1.07 17.34 -10.70
C THR A 51 0.98 16.27 -9.60
N LEU A 52 -0.24 15.88 -9.19
CA LEU A 52 -0.42 14.82 -8.20
C LEU A 52 0.20 13.50 -8.68
N LYS A 53 0.07 13.18 -9.97
CA LYS A 53 0.66 11.98 -10.57
C LYS A 53 2.19 12.03 -10.54
N GLU A 54 2.79 13.15 -10.91
CA GLU A 54 4.25 13.37 -10.86
C GLU A 54 4.78 13.23 -9.43
N ASP A 55 4.08 13.79 -8.45
CA ASP A 55 4.44 13.69 -7.03
C ASP A 55 4.36 12.25 -6.52
N MET A 56 3.31 11.50 -6.91
CA MET A 56 3.19 10.08 -6.60
C MET A 56 4.32 9.25 -7.24
N GLU A 57 4.67 9.53 -8.49
CA GLU A 57 5.77 8.86 -9.19
C GLU A 57 7.13 9.18 -8.56
N SER A 58 7.33 10.42 -8.13
CA SER A 58 8.51 10.86 -7.38
C SER A 58 8.62 10.12 -6.03
N LEU A 59 7.53 10.07 -5.27
CA LEU A 59 7.46 9.33 -4.00
C LEU A 59 7.81 7.85 -4.20
N VAL A 60 7.22 7.19 -5.20
CA VAL A 60 7.51 5.79 -5.50
C VAL A 60 8.97 5.60 -5.88
N SER A 61 9.52 6.49 -6.71
CA SER A 61 10.91 6.43 -7.15
C SER A 61 11.91 6.59 -6.00
N LEU A 62 11.58 7.40 -4.99
CA LEU A 62 12.39 7.60 -3.80
C LEU A 62 12.22 6.47 -2.77
N LEU A 63 11.00 5.96 -2.59
CA LEU A 63 10.69 4.98 -1.55
C LEU A 63 11.06 3.54 -1.96
N ALA A 64 10.85 3.16 -3.23
CA ALA A 64 11.14 1.82 -3.72
C ALA A 64 12.57 1.32 -3.42
N PRO A 65 13.65 2.08 -3.68
CA PRO A 65 15.01 1.61 -3.36
C PRO A 65 15.23 1.42 -1.86
N ILE A 66 14.63 2.28 -1.03
CA ILE A 66 14.72 2.17 0.44
C ILE A 66 14.03 0.88 0.92
N LEU A 67 12.85 0.56 0.38
CA LEU A 67 12.13 -0.67 0.73
C LEU A 67 12.91 -1.92 0.29
N GLU A 68 13.55 -1.90 -0.88
CA GLU A 68 14.40 -3.01 -1.33
C GLU A 68 15.61 -3.21 -0.42
N GLU A 69 16.25 -2.12 0.05
CA GLU A 69 17.35 -2.20 1.00
C GLU A 69 16.89 -2.80 2.34
N ILE A 70 15.75 -2.33 2.87
CA ILE A 70 15.16 -2.88 4.09
C ILE A 70 14.86 -4.38 3.93
N HIS A 71 14.21 -4.78 2.82
CA HIS A 71 13.94 -6.19 2.54
C HIS A 71 15.23 -7.02 2.42
N SER A 72 16.26 -6.47 1.78
CA SER A 72 17.58 -7.11 1.67
C SER A 72 18.20 -7.36 3.05
N ILE A 73 18.18 -6.35 3.92
CA ILE A 73 18.70 -6.45 5.29
C ILE A 73 17.90 -7.47 6.10
N LEU A 74 16.56 -7.42 6.07
CA LEU A 74 15.72 -8.37 6.79
C LEU A 74 15.94 -9.80 6.30
N ARG A 75 16.11 -10.01 5.00
CA ARG A 75 16.47 -11.32 4.42
C ARG A 75 17.82 -11.81 4.91
N PHE A 76 18.84 -10.95 4.86
CA PHE A 76 20.20 -11.28 5.30
C PHE A 76 20.23 -11.78 6.75
N TYR A 77 19.46 -11.13 7.64
CA TYR A 77 19.34 -11.52 9.05
C TYR A 77 18.26 -12.58 9.33
N LYS A 78 17.56 -13.09 8.30
CA LYS A 78 16.44 -14.04 8.43
C LYS A 78 15.28 -13.53 9.30
N LEU A 79 15.04 -12.22 9.25
CA LEU A 79 13.99 -11.50 9.97
C LEU A 79 12.78 -11.16 9.09
N GLU A 80 12.75 -11.64 7.84
CA GLU A 80 11.66 -11.35 6.88
C GLU A 80 10.29 -11.89 7.30
N ARG A 81 10.25 -12.95 8.13
CA ARG A 81 9.02 -13.59 8.58
C ARG A 81 8.68 -13.16 9.98
N PHE A 82 7.81 -12.16 10.10
CA PHE A 82 7.18 -11.83 11.37
C PHE A 82 6.15 -12.91 11.71
N LYS A 83 6.00 -13.22 13.01
CA LYS A 83 4.87 -14.04 13.45
C LYS A 83 3.57 -13.33 13.07
N PRO A 84 2.55 -14.04 12.55
CA PRO A 84 1.28 -13.42 12.24
C PRO A 84 0.70 -12.70 13.45
N ILE A 85 0.23 -11.47 13.24
CA ILE A 85 -0.48 -10.67 14.25
C ILE A 85 -1.98 -10.91 14.12
#